data_AF-A0A430LLF9-F1
#
_entry.id   AF-A0A430LLF9-F1
#
_cell.length_a   1.000
_cell.length_b   1.000
_cell.length_c   1.000
_cell.angle_alpha   90.00
_cell.angle_beta   90.00
_cell.angle_gamma   90.00
#
_symmetry.space_group_name_H-M   'P 1'
#
loop_
_entity.id
_entity.type
_entity.pdbx_description
1 polymer ?
#
loop_
_entity_poly.entity_id
_entity_poly.type
_entity_poly.pdbx_seq_one_letter_code
_entity_poly.pdbx_strand_id
1 'polypeptide(L)'
;MSNKVKEVDGKLVTNTEVAPPANWTNDYEEMGGDMEWGEYGNVAELVKGYGLDGDVKPLFAMASYTGEALSLFELGDGQFFLYNAIEGSFYQIKNPSDLQTITSTIDDENQGLAALEIEAL
;
A
#
# COMPACT_ATOMS: atom_id res chain seq x y z
N MET A 1 4.62 5.23 -18.83
CA MET A 1 3.50 5.96 -18.22
C MET A 1 2.98 5.06 -17.12
N SER A 2 3.29 5.40 -15.88
CA SER A 2 2.96 4.60 -14.70
C SER A 2 1.45 4.51 -14.55
N ASN A 3 0.88 3.32 -14.78
CA ASN A 3 -0.53 2.98 -14.53
C ASN A 3 -0.86 2.95 -13.01
N LYS A 4 -0.27 3.84 -12.20
CA LYS A 4 -0.37 3.82 -10.72
C LYS A 4 -1.64 4.48 -10.20
N VAL A 5 -2.15 5.48 -10.91
CA VAL A 5 -3.33 6.26 -10.50
C VAL A 5 -4.31 6.43 -11.65
N LYS A 6 -5.57 6.69 -11.31
CA LYS A 6 -6.65 7.07 -12.23
C LYS A 6 -7.44 8.23 -11.64
N GLU A 7 -8.05 9.05 -12.50
CA GLU A 7 -8.92 10.13 -12.05
C GLU A 7 -10.35 9.62 -11.88
N VAL A 8 -10.97 9.88 -10.72
CA VAL A 8 -12.37 9.58 -10.41
C VAL A 8 -12.97 10.82 -9.75
N ASP A 9 -14.02 11.38 -10.35
CA ASP A 9 -14.71 12.58 -9.88
C ASP A 9 -13.78 13.78 -9.56
N GLY A 10 -12.74 13.97 -10.37
CA GLY A 10 -11.76 15.06 -10.22
C GLY A 10 -10.72 14.82 -9.13
N LYS A 11 -10.65 13.62 -8.55
CA LYS A 11 -9.61 13.19 -7.60
C LYS A 11 -8.71 12.11 -8.22
N LEU A 12 -7.43 12.16 -7.90
CA LEU A 12 -6.50 11.07 -8.20
C LEU A 12 -6.64 9.97 -7.15
N VAL A 13 -6.95 8.76 -7.61
CA VAL A 13 -7.01 7.57 -6.76
C VAL A 13 -6.06 6.50 -7.30
N THR A 14 -5.64 5.57 -6.46
CA THR A 14 -4.80 4.45 -6.92
C THR A 14 -5.54 3.60 -7.96
N ASN A 15 -4.79 3.09 -8.93
CA ASN A 15 -5.34 2.34 -10.05
C ASN A 15 -5.54 0.87 -9.68
N THR A 16 -6.67 0.61 -9.02
CA THR A 16 -7.14 -0.72 -8.66
C THR A 16 -8.67 -0.79 -8.79
N GLU A 17 -9.19 -2.00 -8.96
CA GLU A 17 -10.63 -2.31 -8.95
C GLU A 17 -11.09 -2.84 -7.58
N VAL A 18 -10.17 -3.02 -6.63
CA VAL A 18 -10.46 -3.44 -5.26
C VAL A 18 -10.68 -2.22 -4.39
N ALA A 19 -11.74 -2.24 -3.56
CA ALA A 19 -12.00 -1.18 -2.61
C ALA A 19 -11.01 -1.22 -1.42
N PRO A 20 -10.64 -0.07 -0.83
CA PRO A 20 -9.84 -0.05 0.38
C PRO A 20 -10.61 -0.71 1.55
N PRO A 21 -9.91 -1.35 2.52
CA PRO A 21 -10.51 -1.77 3.78
C PRO A 21 -11.10 -0.60 4.57
N ALA A 22 -11.98 -0.87 5.54
CA ALA A 22 -12.52 0.15 6.41
C ALA A 22 -11.40 0.90 7.14
N ASN A 23 -11.52 2.23 7.17
CA ASN A 23 -10.52 3.16 7.70
C ASN A 23 -9.22 3.27 6.88
N TRP A 24 -9.19 2.73 5.67
CA TRP A 24 -8.14 2.97 4.68
C TRP A 24 -8.66 3.88 3.56
N THR A 25 -7.74 4.50 2.84
CA THR A 25 -8.00 5.38 1.70
C THR A 25 -7.19 4.93 0.49
N ASN A 26 -7.72 5.20 -0.70
CA ASN A 26 -7.02 5.09 -1.96
C ASN A 26 -6.83 6.46 -2.64
N ASP A 27 -7.15 7.56 -1.95
CA ASP A 27 -6.91 8.93 -2.41
C ASP A 27 -5.41 9.20 -2.44
N TYR A 28 -4.88 9.43 -3.64
CA TYR A 28 -3.44 9.47 -3.87
C TYR A 28 -2.76 10.61 -3.11
N GLU A 29 -3.42 11.76 -3.01
CA GLU A 29 -2.89 12.92 -2.31
C GLU A 29 -2.91 12.70 -0.79
N GLU A 30 -3.97 12.07 -0.26
CA GLU A 30 -4.03 11.69 1.16
C GLU A 30 -2.96 10.67 1.56
N MET A 31 -2.55 9.82 0.61
CA MET A 31 -1.47 8.84 0.79
C MET A 31 -0.06 9.45 0.75
N GLY A 32 0.08 10.77 0.50
CA GLY A 32 1.38 11.46 0.39
C GLY A 32 1.83 11.78 -1.04
N GLY A 33 1.00 11.44 -2.05
CA GLY A 33 1.18 11.84 -3.45
C GLY A 33 2.53 11.47 -4.03
N ASP A 34 3.04 12.32 -4.92
CA ASP A 34 4.32 12.11 -5.61
C ASP A 34 5.52 12.10 -4.65
N MET A 35 5.45 12.81 -3.52
CA MET A 35 6.53 12.85 -2.53
C MET A 35 6.78 11.47 -1.92
N GLU A 36 5.72 10.69 -1.72
CA GLU A 36 5.81 9.35 -1.14
C GLU A 36 5.91 8.26 -2.21
N TRP A 37 5.06 8.33 -3.24
CA TRP A 37 4.79 7.24 -4.18
C TRP A 37 5.22 7.50 -5.63
N GLY A 38 5.72 8.69 -5.91
CA GLY A 38 6.24 9.08 -7.22
C GLY A 38 7.42 8.21 -7.66
N GLU A 39 7.88 8.38 -8.90
CA GLU A 39 9.06 7.67 -9.43
C GLU A 39 10.32 7.90 -8.58
N TYR A 40 10.41 9.09 -7.97
CA TYR A 40 11.48 9.52 -7.07
C TYR A 40 10.97 9.78 -5.65
N GLY A 41 9.83 9.18 -5.28
CA GLY A 41 9.26 9.31 -3.95
C GLY A 41 10.00 8.48 -2.90
N ASN A 42 9.72 8.76 -1.63
CA ASN A 42 10.36 8.10 -0.48
C ASN A 42 10.32 6.57 -0.56
N VAL A 43 9.17 5.98 -0.90
CA VAL A 43 9.02 4.52 -0.96
C VAL A 43 9.89 3.92 -2.08
N ALA A 44 10.00 4.60 -3.23
CA ALA A 44 10.83 4.12 -4.33
C ALA A 44 12.33 4.12 -3.97
N GLU A 45 12.79 5.10 -3.18
CA GLU A 45 14.16 5.13 -2.67
C GLU A 45 14.40 4.05 -1.61
N LEU A 46 13.45 3.86 -0.69
CA LEU A 46 13.53 2.83 0.36
C LEU A 46 13.56 1.43 -0.24
N VAL A 47 12.70 1.11 -1.20
CA VAL A 47 12.68 -0.20 -1.89
C VAL A 47 14.06 -0.53 -2.47
N LYS A 48 14.70 0.44 -3.14
CA LYS A 48 16.09 0.27 -3.64
C LYS A 48 17.09 0.11 -2.50
N GLY A 49 16.92 0.84 -1.40
CA GLY A 49 17.77 0.73 -0.20
C GLY A 49 17.73 -0.66 0.45
N TYR A 50 16.58 -1.33 0.39
CA TYR A 50 16.39 -2.73 0.80
C TYR A 50 16.93 -3.75 -0.22
N GLY A 51 17.51 -3.30 -1.34
CA GLY A 51 18.01 -4.17 -2.40
C GLY A 51 16.90 -4.85 -3.22
N LEU A 52 15.66 -4.34 -3.11
CA LEU A 52 14.54 -4.81 -3.91
C LEU A 52 14.51 -4.08 -5.27
N ASP A 53 13.93 -4.73 -6.26
CA ASP A 53 13.75 -4.18 -7.61
C ASP A 53 12.31 -4.36 -8.06
N GLY A 54 11.82 -3.45 -8.90
CA GLY A 54 10.46 -3.46 -9.42
C GLY A 54 9.74 -2.12 -9.30
N ASP A 55 8.64 -2.00 -10.05
CA ASP A 55 7.78 -0.83 -10.02
C ASP A 55 6.97 -0.81 -8.72
N VAL A 56 7.10 0.28 -7.96
CA VAL A 56 6.27 0.53 -6.76
C VAL A 56 4.90 1.04 -7.19
N LYS A 57 3.86 0.28 -6.88
CA LYS A 57 2.47 0.66 -7.15
C LYS A 57 1.73 0.87 -5.83
N PRO A 58 1.38 2.12 -5.47
CA PRO A 58 0.56 2.39 -4.28
C PRO A 58 -0.81 1.73 -4.42
N LEU A 59 -1.33 1.19 -3.33
CA LEU A 59 -2.68 0.63 -3.29
C LEU A 59 -3.54 1.40 -2.31
N PHE A 60 -3.22 1.32 -1.01
CA PHE A 60 -4.02 1.93 0.06
C PHE A 60 -3.12 2.47 1.18
N ALA A 61 -3.62 3.42 1.96
CA ALA A 61 -3.03 3.81 3.24
C ALA A 61 -4.10 3.89 4.32
N MET A 62 -3.73 3.71 5.58
CA MET A 62 -4.59 4.06 6.70
C MET A 62 -5.00 5.53 6.59
N ALA A 63 -6.28 5.82 6.76
CA ALA A 63 -6.79 7.16 6.65
C ALA A 63 -6.21 8.05 7.75
N SER A 64 -5.91 9.31 7.43
CA SER A 64 -5.17 10.23 8.31
C SER A 64 -5.78 10.41 9.71
N TYR A 65 -7.11 10.28 9.84
CA TYR A 65 -7.79 10.40 11.13
C TYR A 65 -7.56 9.23 12.09
N THR A 66 -7.04 8.10 11.61
CA THR A 66 -6.74 6.93 12.44
C THR A 66 -5.51 7.14 13.32
N GLY A 67 -4.62 8.06 12.93
CA GLY A 67 -3.33 8.29 13.59
C GLY A 67 -2.27 7.23 13.26
N GLU A 68 -2.62 6.21 12.47
CA GLU A 68 -1.71 5.15 12.02
C GLU A 68 -1.01 5.58 10.72
N ALA A 69 0.20 5.04 10.50
CA ALA A 69 1.04 5.38 9.35
C ALA A 69 1.39 4.13 8.52
N LEU A 70 0.41 3.26 8.34
CA LEU A 70 0.57 2.01 7.58
C LEU A 70 0.04 2.18 6.16
N SER A 71 0.79 1.71 5.18
CA SER A 71 0.40 1.68 3.77
C SER A 71 0.57 0.30 3.16
N LEU A 72 -0.25 -0.01 2.16
CA LEU A 72 -0.20 -1.23 1.35
C LEU A 72 0.22 -0.85 -0.08
N PHE A 73 1.22 -1.54 -0.61
CA PHE A 73 1.66 -1.37 -1.98
C PHE A 73 2.00 -2.70 -2.64
N GLU A 74 1.99 -2.70 -3.97
CA GLU A 74 2.45 -3.78 -4.81
C GLU A 74 3.84 -3.42 -5.36
N LEU A 75 4.74 -4.39 -5.39
CA LEU A 75 6.07 -4.25 -5.98
C LEU A 75 6.22 -5.27 -7.12
N GLY A 76 6.62 -4.76 -8.29
CA GLY A 76 6.76 -5.58 -9.49
C GLY A 76 5.42 -6.22 -9.88
N ASP A 77 5.46 -7.51 -10.24
CA ASP A 77 4.27 -8.25 -10.69
C ASP A 77 3.71 -9.13 -9.56
N GLY A 78 2.95 -8.52 -8.63
CA GLY A 78 2.08 -9.25 -7.69
C GLY A 78 2.63 -9.53 -6.29
N GLN A 79 3.74 -8.90 -5.88
CA GLN A 79 4.20 -8.99 -4.49
C GLN A 79 3.62 -7.84 -3.66
N PHE A 80 2.96 -8.14 -2.55
CA PHE A 80 2.34 -7.14 -1.68
C PHE A 80 3.16 -6.89 -0.43
N PHE A 81 3.24 -5.61 -0.04
CA PHE A 81 4.03 -5.15 1.08
C PHE A 81 3.26 -4.16 1.94
N LEU A 82 3.43 -4.28 3.25
CA LEU A 82 3.07 -3.23 4.20
C LEU A 82 4.28 -2.32 4.43
N TYR A 83 4.06 -1.02 4.40
CA TYR A 83 5.02 0.00 4.76
C TYR A 83 4.57 0.72 6.03
N ASN A 84 5.40 0.66 7.07
CA ASN A 84 5.21 1.45 8.28
C ASN A 84 6.08 2.72 8.18
N ALA A 85 5.45 3.86 7.95
CA ALA A 85 6.16 5.13 7.75
C ALA A 85 6.79 5.69 9.04
N ILE A 86 6.34 5.25 10.22
CA ILE A 86 6.94 5.66 11.51
C ILE A 86 8.30 4.97 11.69
N GLU A 87 8.37 3.68 11.36
CA GLU A 87 9.58 2.87 11.56
C GLU A 87 10.49 2.86 10.33
N GLY A 88 9.97 3.25 9.17
CA GLY A 88 10.69 3.11 7.89
C GLY A 88 10.84 1.65 7.46
N SER A 89 9.99 0.75 7.96
CA SER A 89 10.10 -0.70 7.79
C SER A 89 9.12 -1.25 6.76
N PHE A 90 9.55 -2.30 6.07
CA PHE A 90 8.72 -3.07 5.14
C PHE A 90 8.44 -4.47 5.68
N TYR A 91 7.22 -4.93 5.43
CA TYR A 91 6.80 -6.29 5.70
C TYR A 91 6.21 -6.89 4.43
N GLN A 92 6.79 -7.98 3.94
CA GLN A 92 6.23 -8.73 2.82
C GLN A 92 5.01 -9.54 3.30
N ILE A 93 3.89 -9.44 2.60
CA ILE A 93 2.74 -10.31 2.83
C ILE A 93 3.00 -11.64 2.10
N LYS A 94 3.15 -12.72 2.87
CA LYS A 94 3.36 -14.08 2.33
C LYS A 94 2.03 -14.79 2.05
N ASN A 95 1.00 -14.50 2.85
CA ASN A 95 -0.34 -15.05 2.68
C ASN A 95 -1.40 -14.14 3.34
N PRO A 96 -2.55 -13.87 2.68
CA PRO A 96 -2.91 -14.24 1.30
C PRO A 96 -2.10 -13.48 0.23
N SER A 97 -2.04 -14.03 -0.99
CA SER A 97 -1.19 -13.52 -2.09
C SER A 97 -1.94 -12.74 -3.17
N ASP A 98 -3.19 -12.36 -2.93
CA ASP A 98 -4.00 -11.55 -3.84
C ASP A 98 -4.66 -10.39 -3.10
N LEU A 99 -4.79 -9.26 -3.79
CA LEU A 99 -5.26 -8.02 -3.17
C LEU A 99 -6.66 -8.12 -2.58
N GLN A 100 -7.59 -8.83 -3.23
CA GLN A 100 -8.97 -8.94 -2.79
C GLN A 100 -9.08 -9.71 -1.45
N THR A 101 -8.33 -10.80 -1.32
CA THR A 101 -8.31 -11.56 -0.07
C THR A 101 -7.56 -10.79 1.01
N ILE A 102 -6.45 -10.11 0.68
CA ILE A 102 -5.74 -9.22 1.63
C ILE A 102 -6.71 -8.17 2.20
N THR A 103 -7.44 -7.44 1.35
CA THR A 103 -8.35 -6.39 1.83
C THR A 103 -9.49 -6.97 2.66
N SER A 104 -10.07 -8.09 2.23
CA SER A 104 -11.15 -8.76 2.97
C SER A 104 -10.69 -9.27 4.34
N THR A 105 -9.45 -9.76 4.46
CA THR A 105 -8.86 -10.17 5.74
C THR A 105 -8.61 -8.99 6.67
N ILE A 106 -8.12 -7.86 6.14
CA ILE A 106 -7.92 -6.63 6.92
C ILE A 106 -9.25 -6.08 7.43
N ASP A 107 -10.30 -6.17 6.62
CA ASP A 107 -11.64 -5.62 6.93
C ASP A 107 -12.48 -6.52 7.84
N ASP A 108 -12.08 -7.78 8.04
CA ASP A 108 -12.81 -8.73 8.87
C ASP A 108 -12.64 -8.41 10.38
N GLU A 109 -13.78 -8.20 11.07
CA GLU A 109 -13.86 -7.80 12.47
C GLU A 109 -13.21 -8.79 13.46
N ASN A 110 -13.00 -10.06 13.06
CA ASN A 110 -12.42 -11.11 13.90
C ASN A 110 -10.96 -11.43 13.53
N GLN A 111 -10.47 -10.92 12.39
CA GLN A 111 -9.14 -11.21 11.87
C GLN A 111 -8.24 -9.97 11.88
N GLY A 112 -8.57 -8.98 11.05
CA GLY A 112 -7.78 -7.79 10.83
C GLY A 112 -6.35 -8.06 10.33
N LEU A 113 -5.48 -7.06 10.49
CA LEU A 113 -4.07 -7.12 10.08
C LEU A 113 -3.30 -8.30 10.68
N ALA A 114 -3.65 -8.74 11.89
CA ALA A 114 -2.96 -9.82 12.60
C ALA A 114 -3.13 -11.20 11.95
N ALA A 115 -4.12 -11.35 11.06
CA ALA A 115 -4.34 -12.59 10.32
C ALA A 115 -3.50 -12.71 9.03
N LEU A 116 -2.80 -11.64 8.64
CA LEU A 116 -1.84 -11.69 7.54
C LEU A 116 -0.57 -12.43 7.99
N GLU A 117 -0.11 -13.36 7.17
CA GLU A 117 1.23 -13.92 7.33
C GLU A 117 2.23 -12.94 6.71
N ILE A 118 3.04 -12.30 7.54
CA ILE A 118 4.00 -11.29 7.12
C ILE A 118 5.43 -11.64 7.51
N GLU A 119 6.38 -11.22 6.69
CA GLU A 119 7.82 -11.36 6.92
C GLU A 119 8.48 -9.98 6.86
N ALA A 120 9.18 -9.58 7.93
CA ALA A 120 9.94 -8.33 7.96
C ALA A 120 11.17 -8.43 7.04
N LEU A 121 11.50 -7.34 6.36
CA LEU A 121 12.70 -7.22 5.54
C LEU A 121 13.88 -6.58 6.28
#